data_AF-A0A357L7Y2-F1
#
_entry.id   AF-A0A357L7Y2-F1
#
_cell.length_a   1.000
_cell.length_b   1.000
_cell.length_c   1.000
_cell.angle_alpha   90.00
_cell.angle_beta   90.00
_cell.angle_gamma   90.00
#
_symmetry.space_group_name_H-M   'P 1'
#
loop_
_entity.id
_entity.type
_entity.pdbx_description
1 polymer ?
#
loop_
_entity_poly.entity_id
_entity_poly.type
_entity_poly.pdbx_seq_one_letter_code
_entity_poly.pdbx_strand_id
1 'polypeptide(L)'
;FKPFIYSRLDAKGLSATVKQAKKLVEKERPEVWDILDEVIREHPVLLNRAPTLHRLGIQAFEPKLIEGKAIQLHPLVCTAFNADFD
;
A
#
# COMPACT_ATOMS: atom_id res chain seq x y z
N PHE A 1 5.66 0.08 -1.45
CA PHE A 1 6.01 1.52 -1.49
C PHE A 1 7.43 1.88 -0.99
N LYS A 2 8.21 0.99 -0.34
CA LYS A 2 9.54 1.35 0.24
C LYS A 2 10.48 2.18 -0.65
N PRO A 3 10.75 1.83 -1.92
CA PRO A 3 11.63 2.65 -2.77
C PRO A 3 11.11 4.08 -3.01
N PHE A 4 9.79 4.22 -3.18
CA PHE A 4 9.13 5.51 -3.35
C PHE A 4 9.22 6.37 -2.08
N ILE A 5 9.05 5.76 -0.90
CA ILE A 5 9.23 6.42 0.39
C ILE A 5 10.66 6.91 0.54
N TYR A 6 11.67 6.11 0.19
CA TYR A 6 13.08 6.52 0.25
C TYR A 6 13.36 7.71 -0.67
N SER A 7 12.85 7.69 -1.90
CA SER A 7 13.00 8.82 -2.84
C SER A 7 12.34 10.09 -2.31
N ARG A 8 11.17 9.99 -1.66
CA ARG A 8 10.48 11.14 -1.06
C ARG A 8 11.17 11.66 0.21
N LEU A 9 11.72 10.78 1.05
CA LEU A 9 12.53 11.16 2.21
C LEU A 9 13.77 11.95 1.80
N ASP A 10 14.45 11.51 0.74
CA ASP A 10 15.60 12.21 0.15
C ASP A 10 15.20 13.56 -0.46
N ALA A 11 14.14 13.59 -1.28
CA ALA A 11 13.63 14.81 -1.90
C ALA A 11 13.18 15.88 -0.88
N LYS A 12 12.69 15.47 0.29
CA LYS A 12 12.32 16.39 1.39
C LYS A 12 13.50 16.74 2.32
N GLY A 13 14.71 16.22 2.07
CA GLY A 13 15.88 16.46 2.90
C GLY A 13 15.84 15.77 4.27
N LEU A 14 14.94 14.81 4.48
CA LEU A 14 14.77 14.07 5.74
C LEU A 14 15.77 12.92 5.87
N SER A 15 16.37 12.50 4.76
CA SER A 15 17.48 11.55 4.71
C SER A 15 18.50 11.96 3.67
N ALA A 16 19.79 11.89 3.99
CA ALA A 16 20.87 12.19 3.04
C ALA A 16 21.37 10.96 2.27
N THR A 17 20.98 9.75 2.70
CA THR A 17 21.38 8.49 2.05
C THR A 17 20.26 7.45 2.12
N VAL A 18 20.27 6.51 1.17
CA VAL A 18 19.34 5.35 1.18
C VAL A 18 19.47 4.52 2.46
N LYS A 19 20.68 4.40 3.03
CA LYS A 19 20.89 3.70 4.30
C LYS A 19 20.19 4.39 5.47
N GLN A 20 20.23 5.72 5.51
CA GLN A 20 19.51 6.49 6.52
C GLN A 20 18.00 6.39 6.33
N ALA A 21 17.51 6.52 5.09
CA ALA A 21 16.08 6.38 4.77
C ALA A 21 15.54 5.01 5.21
N LYS A 22 16.27 3.93 4.90
CA LYS A 22 15.95 2.57 5.36
C LYS A 22 15.81 2.49 6.88
N LYS A 23 16.74 3.10 7.63
CA LYS A 23 16.71 3.12 9.10
C LYS A 23 15.53 3.92 9.66
N LEU A 24 15.08 4.98 8.99
CA LEU A 24 13.88 5.73 9.38
C LEU A 24 12.62 4.89 9.21
N VAL A 25 12.50 4.21 8.06
CA VAL A 25 11.37 3.32 7.74
C VAL A 25 11.31 2.11 8.68
N GLU A 26 12.44 1.47 8.98
CA GLU A 26 12.50 0.35 9.92
C GLU A 26 12.16 0.74 11.36
N LYS A 27 12.33 2.01 11.71
CA LYS A 27 11.95 2.56 13.02
C LYS A 27 10.54 3.12 13.06
N GLU A 28 9.80 3.03 11.95
CA GLU A 28 8.41 3.49 11.83
C GLU A 28 8.21 4.93 12.34
N ARG A 29 9.18 5.80 12.04
CA ARG A 29 9.16 7.19 12.48
C ARG A 29 7.92 7.93 11.94
N PRO A 30 7.34 8.89 12.69
CA PRO A 30 6.13 9.61 12.29
C PRO A 30 6.15 10.16 10.86
N GLU A 31 7.27 10.76 10.44
CA GLU A 31 7.44 11.33 9.10
C GLU A 31 7.31 10.31 7.96
N VAL A 32 7.50 9.01 8.24
CA VAL A 32 7.33 7.94 7.26
C VAL A 32 5.86 7.76 6.91
N TRP A 33 4.95 7.98 7.87
CA TRP A 33 3.51 7.83 7.67
C TRP A 33 2.95 8.96 6.80
N ASP A 34 3.39 10.20 7.03
CA ASP A 34 3.02 11.35 6.19
C ASP A 34 3.48 11.15 4.74
N ILE A 35 4.69 10.61 4.55
CA ILE A 35 5.23 10.31 3.23
C ILE A 35 4.51 9.12 2.59
N LEU A 36 4.15 8.11 3.37
CA LEU A 36 3.39 6.97 2.87
C LEU A 36 2.04 7.44 2.33
N ASP A 37 1.32 8.30 3.05
CA ASP A 37 0.04 8.88 2.61
C ASP A 37 0.18 9.65 1.28
N GLU A 38 1.24 10.44 1.14
CA GLU A 38 1.55 11.14 -0.12
C GLU A 38 1.86 10.16 -1.28
N VAL A 39 2.61 9.09 -1.00
CA VAL A 39 3.07 8.13 -2.01
C VAL A 39 1.94 7.25 -2.55
N ILE A 40 0.94 6.94 -1.73
CA ILE A 40 -0.15 6.04 -2.12
C ILE A 40 -1.29 6.74 -2.88
N ARG A 41 -1.37 8.07 -2.78
CA ARG A 41 -2.39 8.88 -3.45
C ARG A 41 -2.30 8.70 -4.96
N GLU A 42 -3.44 8.42 -5.61
CA GLU A 42 -3.52 8.16 -7.06
C GLU A 42 -2.56 7.06 -7.55
N HIS A 43 -2.17 6.13 -6.68
CA HIS A 43 -1.31 4.99 -7.01
C HIS A 43 -2.06 3.66 -6.81
N PRO A 44 -2.85 3.22 -7.81
CA PRO A 44 -3.66 2.01 -7.68
C PRO A 44 -2.83 0.77 -7.36
N VAL A 45 -3.41 -0.11 -6.55
CA VAL A 45 -2.88 -1.44 -6.24
C VAL A 45 -3.78 -2.51 -6.84
N LEU A 46 -3.22 -3.66 -7.20
CA LEU A 46 -3.99 -4.80 -7.68
C LEU A 46 -4.28 -5.75 -6.51
N LEU A 47 -5.56 -6.12 -6.35
CA LEU A 47 -5.98 -7.23 -5.50
C LEU A 47 -6.31 -8.44 -6.38
N ASN A 48 -5.93 -9.62 -5.91
CA ASN A 48 -6.20 -10.91 -6.55
C ASN A 48 -6.59 -11.94 -5.48
N ARG A 49 -7.59 -12.78 -5.77
CA ARG A 49 -7.94 -13.95 -4.95
C ARG A 49 -7.74 -15.23 -5.76
N ALA A 50 -7.00 -16.18 -5.22
CA ALA A 50 -6.83 -17.49 -5.82
C ALA A 50 -8.02 -18.42 -5.48
N PRO A 51 -8.46 -19.30 -6.39
CA PRO A 51 -8.04 -19.40 -7.80
C PRO A 51 -8.65 -18.31 -8.68
N THR A 52 -7.88 -17.78 -9.65
CA THR A 52 -8.36 -16.75 -10.58
C THR A 52 -9.07 -17.39 -11.78
N LEU A 53 -10.41 -17.45 -11.74
CA LEU A 53 -11.22 -18.12 -12.79
C LEU A 53 -11.47 -17.24 -14.02
N HIS A 54 -11.47 -15.92 -13.87
CA HIS A 54 -11.76 -14.96 -14.93
C HIS A 54 -11.13 -13.60 -14.66
N ARG A 55 -11.15 -12.71 -15.66
CA ARG A 55 -10.50 -11.39 -15.57
C ARG A 55 -10.90 -10.54 -14.35
N LEU A 56 -12.14 -10.66 -13.87
CA LEU A 56 -12.61 -9.90 -12.71
C LEU A 56 -12.06 -10.41 -11.36
N GLY A 57 -11.29 -11.51 -11.37
CA GLY A 57 -10.58 -12.01 -10.19
C GLY A 57 -9.29 -11.24 -9.89
N ILE A 58 -8.91 -10.27 -10.74
CA ILE A 58 -7.88 -9.28 -10.48
C ILE A 58 -8.48 -7.90 -10.76
N GLN A 59 -8.46 -7.00 -9.78
CA GLN A 59 -8.99 -5.64 -9.95
C GLN A 59 -8.06 -4.61 -9.30
N ALA A 60 -8.06 -3.39 -9.84
CA ALA A 60 -7.31 -2.27 -9.31
C ALA A 60 -8.15 -1.46 -8.30
N PHE A 61 -7.53 -1.01 -7.22
CA PHE A 61 -8.15 -0.18 -6.19
C PHE A 61 -7.21 0.94 -5.78
N GLU A 62 -7.76 2.09 -5.39
CA GLU A 62 -6.99 3.11 -4.69
C GLU A 62 -6.80 2.70 -3.23
N PRO A 63 -5.55 2.50 -2.75
CA PRO A 63 -5.30 2.11 -1.36
C PRO A 63 -5.63 3.25 -0.39
N LYS A 64 -6.19 2.90 0.77
CA LYS A 64 -6.36 3.81 1.92
C LYS A 64 -5.66 3.21 3.13
N LEU A 65 -4.91 4.02 3.87
CA LEU A 65 -4.32 3.58 5.13
C LEU A 65 -5.43 3.32 6.15
N ILE A 66 -5.35 2.18 6.81
CA ILE A 66 -6.24 1.75 7.87
C ILE A 66 -5.40 1.19 9.01
N GLU A 67 -5.97 1.22 10.22
CA GLU A 67 -5.41 0.49 11.34
C GLU A 67 -5.62 -1.03 11.20
N GLY A 68 -4.76 -1.81 11.84
CA GLY A 68 -4.83 -3.27 11.84
C GLY A 68 -3.98 -3.94 10.76
N LYS A 69 -4.20 -5.25 10.58
CA LYS A 69 -3.36 -6.10 9.69
C LYS A 69 -4.15 -6.80 8.58
N ALA A 70 -5.48 -6.63 8.55
CA ALA A 70 -6.35 -7.25 7.56
C ALA A 70 -6.61 -6.30 6.40
N ILE A 71 -6.70 -6.83 5.18
CA ILE A 71 -7.10 -6.06 4.00
C ILE A 71 -8.62 -5.88 4.05
N GLN A 72 -9.10 -4.64 3.97
CA GLN A 72 -10.53 -4.36 3.80
C GLN A 72 -10.88 -4.41 2.31
N LEU A 73 -11.95 -5.13 1.97
CA LEU A 73 -12.45 -5.28 0.61
C LEU A 73 -13.88 -4.76 0.51
N HIS A 74 -14.21 -4.07 -0.59
CA HIS A 74 -15.55 -3.55 -0.79
C HIS A 74 -16.58 -4.69 -0.99
N PRO A 75 -17.73 -4.71 -0.30
CA PRO A 75 -18.68 -5.83 -0.38
C PRO A 75 -19.18 -6.14 -1.79
N LEU A 76 -19.37 -5.11 -2.64
CA LEU A 76 -19.87 -5.30 -4.01
C LEU A 76 -18.88 -6.00 -4.96
N VAL A 77 -17.60 -6.12 -4.61
CA VAL A 77 -16.63 -6.84 -5.46
C VAL A 77 -16.44 -8.29 -5.01
N CYS A 78 -17.01 -8.69 -3.86
CA CYS A 78 -16.85 -10.05 -3.32
C CYS A 78 -17.34 -11.13 -4.29
N THR A 79 -18.48 -10.90 -4.97
CA THR A 79 -18.99 -11.82 -5.99
C THR A 79 -17.98 -12.04 -7.13
N ALA A 80 -17.29 -10.99 -7.57
CA ALA A 80 -16.30 -11.08 -8.63
C ALA A 80 -15.03 -11.83 -8.19
N PHE A 81 -14.62 -11.71 -6.92
CA PHE A 81 -13.51 -12.50 -6.38
C PHE A 81 -13.94 -13.89 -5.88
N ASN A 82 -15.25 -14.18 -5.89
CA ASN A 82 -15.86 -15.31 -5.20
C ASN A 82 -15.44 -15.39 -3.71
N ALA A 83 -15.30 -14.24 -3.05
CA ALA A 83 -14.74 -14.10 -1.71
C ALA A 83 -15.81 -14.12 -0.60
N ASP A 84 -15.56 -14.94 0.41
CA ASP A 84 -16.18 -15.05 1.73
C ASP A 84 -15.27 -14.44 2.82
N PHE A 85 -15.81 -14.28 4.04
CA PHE A 85 -15.11 -13.68 5.19
C PHE A 85 -15.34 -14.51 6.47
N ASP A 86 -15.24 -15.82 6.34
CA ASP A 86 -15.27 -16.80 7.43
C ASP A 86 -13.89 -17.02 8.09
#